data_AF-A0A836QQU7-F1
#
_entry.id   AF-A0A836QQU7-F1
#
_cell.length_a   1.000
_cell.length_b   1.000
_cell.length_c   1.000
_cell.angle_alpha   90.00
_cell.angle_beta   90.00
_cell.angle_gamma   90.00
#
_symmetry.space_group_name_H-M   'P 1'
#
loop_
_entity.id
_entity.type
_entity.pdbx_description
1 polymer ?
#
loop_
_entity_poly.entity_id
_entity_poly.type
_entity_poly.pdbx_seq_one_letter_code
_entity_poly.pdbx_strand_id
1 'polypeptide(L)'
;QKEEFEFEDYRVQQSFAGIYRELISPLGQPIRINGNPEFLKRDSNQHHIRTLLLAGIRSAVLWQQVGGKRRHFVFSRKKMLDTAQQLLHVA
;
A
#
# COMPACT_ATOMS: atom_id res chain seq x y z
N GLN A 1 -22.74 -9.97 9.63
CA GLN A 1 -22.33 -8.74 8.93
C GLN A 1 -20.92 -8.79 8.32
N LYS A 2 -20.06 -9.80 8.55
CA LYS A 2 -18.76 -9.92 7.87
C LYS A 2 -18.81 -10.60 6.49
N GLU A 3 -19.88 -11.31 6.16
CA GLU A 3 -19.95 -12.14 4.94
C GLU A 3 -20.57 -11.44 3.72
N GLU A 4 -21.14 -10.24 3.87
CA GLU A 4 -21.81 -9.51 2.76
C GLU A 4 -20.87 -8.56 2.00
N PHE A 5 -19.61 -8.45 2.43
CA PHE A 5 -18.63 -7.52 1.85
C PHE A 5 -17.75 -8.11 0.73
N GLU A 6 -17.78 -9.43 0.49
CA GLU A 6 -16.82 -10.04 -0.46
C GLU A 6 -17.02 -9.57 -1.91
N PHE A 7 -18.26 -9.38 -2.36
CA PHE A 7 -18.55 -8.89 -3.71
C PHE A 7 -18.25 -7.39 -3.88
N GLU A 8 -18.39 -6.60 -2.80
CA GLU A 8 -18.05 -5.18 -2.80
C GLU A 8 -16.53 -4.96 -2.74
N ASP A 9 -15.80 -5.77 -1.97
CA ASP A 9 -14.35 -5.65 -1.83
C ASP A 9 -13.65 -5.81 -3.18
N TYR A 10 -14.07 -6.77 -4.01
CA TYR A 10 -13.50 -6.92 -5.36
C TYR A 10 -13.72 -5.69 -6.24
N ARG A 11 -14.94 -5.13 -6.29
CA ARG A 11 -15.25 -3.95 -7.11
C ARG A 11 -14.51 -2.71 -6.61
N VAL A 12 -14.41 -2.54 -5.30
CA VAL A 12 -13.64 -1.48 -4.66
C VAL A 12 -12.16 -1.61 -4.99
N GLN A 13 -11.59 -2.82 -4.90
CA GLN A 13 -10.21 -3.09 -5.30
C GLN A 13 -9.98 -2.82 -6.79
N GLN A 14 -10.92 -3.18 -7.67
CA GLN A 14 -10.85 -2.85 -9.09
C GLN A 14 -10.82 -1.34 -9.32
N SER A 15 -11.68 -0.57 -8.63
CA SER A 15 -11.71 0.88 -8.72
C SER A 15 -10.39 1.52 -8.27
N PHE A 16 -9.88 1.13 -7.09
CA PHE A 16 -8.59 1.61 -6.59
C PHE A 16 -7.42 1.23 -7.49
N ALA A 17 -7.42 0.00 -8.01
CA ALA A 17 -6.42 -0.43 -8.97
C ALA A 17 -6.46 0.38 -10.28
N GLY A 18 -7.66 0.77 -10.74
CA GLY A 18 -7.87 1.67 -11.86
C GLY A 18 -7.25 3.05 -11.61
N ILE A 19 -7.56 3.65 -10.46
CA ILE A 19 -6.98 4.94 -10.03
C ILE A 19 -5.45 4.88 -10.01
N TYR A 20 -4.87 3.84 -9.41
CA TYR A 20 -3.42 3.66 -9.38
C TYR A 20 -2.84 3.57 -10.80
N ARG A 21 -3.45 2.76 -11.66
CA ARG A 21 -3.02 2.55 -13.05
C ARG A 21 -3.06 3.85 -13.85
N GLU A 22 -4.10 4.66 -13.68
CA GLU A 22 -4.34 5.86 -14.48
C GLU A 22 -3.58 7.08 -13.98
N LEU A 23 -3.49 7.28 -12.66
CA LEU A 23 -2.94 8.52 -12.09
C LEU A 23 -1.51 8.37 -11.57
N ILE A 24 -1.15 7.19 -11.05
CA ILE A 24 0.14 7.01 -10.37
C ILE A 24 1.15 6.31 -11.26
N SER A 25 0.75 5.19 -11.87
CA SER A 25 1.65 4.37 -12.69
C SER A 25 2.38 5.15 -13.80
N PRO A 26 1.79 6.17 -14.44
CA PRO A 26 2.48 6.95 -15.49
C PRO A 26 3.51 7.96 -14.96
N LEU A 27 3.50 8.29 -13.65
CA LEU A 27 4.35 9.34 -13.08
C LEU A 27 5.84 8.93 -12.95
N GLY A 28 6.15 7.66 -13.15
CA GLY A 28 7.51 7.14 -12.99
C GLY A 28 7.69 5.76 -13.58
N GLN A 29 8.84 5.16 -13.31
CA GLN A 29 9.09 3.79 -13.75
C GLN A 29 8.19 2.80 -13.00
N PRO A 30 7.59 1.81 -13.69
CA PRO A 30 6.75 0.81 -13.06
C PRO A 30 7.49 0.06 -11.95
N ILE A 31 6.82 -0.12 -10.82
CA ILE A 31 7.34 -0.92 -9.70
C ILE A 31 7.38 -2.38 -10.15
N ARG A 32 8.58 -2.98 -10.12
CA ARG A 32 8.78 -4.38 -10.48
C ARG A 32 8.33 -5.28 -9.32
N ILE A 33 7.29 -6.07 -9.57
CA ILE A 33 6.78 -7.06 -8.62
C ILE A 33 7.34 -8.42 -9.03
N ASN A 34 8.14 -9.02 -8.16
CA ASN A 34 8.74 -10.34 -8.38
C ASN A 34 7.92 -11.41 -7.64
N GLY A 35 7.75 -12.58 -8.25
CA GLY A 35 6.99 -13.69 -7.68
C GLY A 35 6.70 -14.77 -8.71
N ASN A 36 5.88 -15.75 -8.34
CA ASN A 36 5.47 -16.80 -9.26
C ASN A 36 4.53 -16.22 -10.35
N PRO A 37 4.90 -16.33 -11.66
CA PRO A 37 4.13 -15.74 -12.76
C PRO A 37 2.68 -16.21 -12.83
N GLU A 38 2.38 -17.45 -12.44
CA GLU A 38 1.03 -18.01 -12.53
C GLU A 38 0.05 -17.33 -11.57
N PHE A 39 0.54 -16.85 -10.44
CA PHE A 39 -0.25 -16.02 -9.53
C PHE A 39 -0.27 -14.55 -9.97
N LEU A 40 0.83 -14.05 -10.52
CA LEU A 40 0.91 -12.65 -10.96
C LEU A 40 0.06 -12.38 -12.21
N LYS A 41 -0.22 -13.36 -13.07
CA LYS A 41 -1.09 -13.19 -14.23
C LYS A 41 -2.58 -13.06 -13.87
N ARG A 42 -3.00 -13.46 -12.67
CA ARG A 42 -4.42 -13.42 -12.26
C ARG A 42 -4.87 -11.98 -12.04
N ASP A 43 -5.97 -11.58 -12.66
CA ASP A 43 -6.49 -10.21 -12.57
C ASP A 43 -6.82 -9.78 -11.14
N SER A 44 -7.40 -10.68 -10.33
CA SER A 44 -7.70 -10.40 -8.92
C SER A 44 -6.43 -10.02 -8.14
N ASN A 45 -5.34 -10.76 -8.33
CA ASN A 45 -4.06 -10.45 -7.71
C ASN A 45 -3.48 -9.13 -8.24
N GLN A 46 -3.61 -8.86 -9.54
CA GLN A 46 -3.18 -7.60 -10.13
C GLN A 46 -3.93 -6.39 -9.57
N HIS A 47 -5.25 -6.50 -9.36
CA HIS A 47 -6.04 -5.48 -8.69
C HIS A 47 -5.62 -5.30 -7.24
N HIS A 48 -5.48 -6.41 -6.51
CA HIS A 48 -5.06 -6.39 -5.11
C HIS A 48 -3.69 -5.72 -4.93
N ILE A 49 -2.70 -6.09 -5.76
CA ILE A 49 -1.36 -5.49 -5.72
C ILE A 49 -1.42 -3.98 -5.95
N ARG A 50 -2.16 -3.51 -6.98
CA ARG A 50 -2.27 -2.08 -7.26
C ARG A 50 -2.97 -1.31 -6.15
N THR A 51 -4.00 -1.90 -5.53
CA THR A 51 -4.67 -1.32 -4.36
C THR A 51 -3.71 -1.18 -3.18
N LEU A 52 -2.88 -2.19 -2.91
CA LEU A 52 -1.85 -2.11 -1.87
C LEU A 52 -0.79 -1.03 -2.17
N LEU A 53 -0.38 -0.89 -3.42
CA LEU A 53 0.55 0.16 -3.84
C LEU A 53 -0.07 1.56 -3.65
N LEU A 54 -1.34 1.73 -3.99
CA LEU A 54 -2.08 2.97 -3.72
C LEU A 54 -2.16 3.27 -2.22
N ALA A 55 -2.45 2.27 -1.39
CA ALA A 55 -2.45 2.42 0.06
C ALA A 55 -1.08 2.86 0.60
N GLY A 56 0.01 2.26 0.11
CA GLY A 56 1.38 2.65 0.47
C GLY A 56 1.69 4.11 0.11
N ILE A 57 1.24 4.58 -1.05
CA ILE A 57 1.37 6.00 -1.44
C ILE A 57 0.56 6.89 -0.51
N ARG A 58 -0.68 6.51 -0.17
CA ARG A 58 -1.51 7.26 0.77
C ARG A 58 -0.84 7.39 2.14
N SER A 59 -0.19 6.32 2.62
CA SER A 59 0.61 6.34 3.85
C SER A 59 1.86 7.22 3.73
N ALA A 60 2.53 7.23 2.58
CA ALA A 60 3.67 8.12 2.33
C ALA A 60 3.25 9.61 2.29
N VAL A 61 2.09 9.90 1.70
CA VAL A 61 1.49 11.25 1.72
C VAL A 61 1.12 11.63 3.15
N LEU A 62 0.48 10.75 3.91
CA LEU A 62 0.17 11.00 5.32
C LEU A 62 1.44 11.31 6.13
N TRP A 63 2.51 10.53 5.91
CA TRP A 63 3.81 10.76 6.54
C TRP A 63 4.31 12.19 6.29
N GLN A 64 4.24 12.69 5.06
CA GLN A 64 4.63 14.07 4.73
C GLN A 64 3.67 15.10 5.35
N GLN A 65 2.36 14.83 5.34
CA GLN A 65 1.33 15.71 5.92
C GLN A 65 1.52 15.93 7.42
N VAL A 66 1.97 14.91 8.15
CA VAL A 66 2.28 15.03 9.59
C VAL A 66 3.70 15.53 9.87
N GLY A 67 4.38 16.12 8.88
CA GLY A 67 5.72 16.70 9.00
C GLY A 67 6.88 15.70 8.86
N GLY A 68 6.60 14.48 8.43
CA GLY A 68 7.58 13.44 8.16
C GLY A 68 8.52 13.78 7.00
N LYS A 69 9.82 13.53 7.19
CA LYS A 69 10.89 13.79 6.22
C LYS A 69 11.73 12.54 6.00
N ARG A 70 12.37 12.43 4.83
CA ARG A 70 13.26 11.30 4.50
C ARG A 70 14.40 11.13 5.52
N ARG A 71 14.93 12.24 6.04
CA ARG A 71 16.01 12.25 7.05
C ARG A 71 15.61 11.62 8.39
N HIS A 72 14.32 11.60 8.75
CA HIS A 72 13.87 10.96 9.98
C HIS A 72 14.09 9.44 9.96
N PHE A 73 14.05 8.78 8.80
CA PHE A 73 14.38 7.36 8.72
C PHE A 73 15.86 7.07 9.06
N VAL A 74 16.74 8.04 8.84
CA VAL A 74 18.17 7.92 9.14
C VAL A 74 18.44 8.28 10.60
N PHE A 75 17.95 9.44 11.06
CA PHE A 75 18.28 9.97 12.39
C PHE A 75 17.35 9.49 13.52
N SER A 76 16.13 9.07 13.21
CA SER A 76 15.11 8.66 14.19
C SER A 76 14.75 7.17 14.09
N ARG A 77 15.59 6.36 13.44
CA ARG A 77 15.36 4.93 13.21
C ARG A 77 15.04 4.17 14.51
N LYS A 78 15.84 4.37 15.56
CA LYS A 78 15.64 3.70 16.86
C LYS A 78 14.29 4.04 17.46
N LYS A 79 13.97 5.34 17.55
CA LYS A 79 12.68 5.82 18.06
C LYS A 79 11.49 5.23 17.29
N MET A 80 11.58 5.17 15.96
CA MET A 80 10.54 4.56 15.12
C MET A 80 10.34 3.07 15.43
N LEU A 81 11.43 2.31 15.63
CA LEU A 81 11.37 0.90 15.98
C LEU A 81 10.77 0.68 17.37
N ASP A 82 11.22 1.45 18.36
CA ASP A 82 10.71 1.36 19.73
C ASP A 82 9.21 1.64 19.77
N THR A 83 8.74 2.69 19.07
CA THR A 83 7.31 3.00 18.94
C THR A 83 6.54 1.89 18.21
N ALA A 84 7.08 1.33 17.12
CA ALA A 84 6.43 0.23 16.41
C ALA A 84 6.29 -1.02 17.29
N GLN A 85 7.32 -1.34 18.09
CA GLN A 85 7.26 -2.43 19.07
C GLN A 85 6.21 -2.14 20.15
N GLN A 86 6.17 -0.94 20.70
CA GLN A 86 5.14 -0.57 21.69
C GLN A 86 3.73 -0.75 21.13
N LEU A 87 3.45 -0.26 19.92
CA LEU A 87 2.15 -0.41 19.28
C LEU A 87 1.77 -1.88 19.02
N LEU A 88 2.74 -2.73 18.69
CA LEU A 88 2.52 -4.16 18.48
C LEU A 88 2.16 -4.92 19.78
N HIS A 89 2.61 -4.47 20.94
CA HIS A 89 2.25 -5.09 22.23
C HIS A 89 0.94 -4.52 22.81
N VAL A 90 0.46 -3.39 22.31
CA VAL A 90 -0.77 -2.72 22.76
C VAL A 90 -1.99 -3.16 21.93
N ALA A 91 -1.78 -3.66 20.71
CA ALA A 91 -2.81 -4.22 19.84
C ALA A 91 -3.04 -5.71 20.12
#